data_AF-A0A7S1LQA1-F1
#
_entry.id   AF-A0A7S1LQA1-F1
#
_cell.length_a   1.000
_cell.length_b   1.000
_cell.length_c   1.000
_cell.angle_alpha   90.00
_cell.angle_beta   90.00
_cell.angle_gamma   90.00
#
_symmetry.space_group_name_H-M   'P 1'
#
loop_
_entity.id
_entity.type
_entity.pdbx_description
1 polymer ?
#
loop_
_entity_poly.entity_id
_entity_poly.type
_entity_poly.pdbx_seq_one_letter_code
_entity_poly.pdbx_strand_id
1 'polypeptide(L)'
;DLLYSDTEHPVLHPPTCGTRHSMAPMNSVMPLVLLSLGCFTASSYDVEVISDITAPSPSMDAGRALEIKNQQFWEPVLKAAEGQGLRGHAALYGDAEAAVERLSCAPACCEPRKLCIEHPYVHTALREALESLRRADAAVLAQARQHSEIASEQLAAPARGMWETFSFLTGGQNFLGQALQRLLDFGGYSPKLRGQIEERKASVLPALQGAAGAAGNVLSDCRTASRRSFDLLKHDIYNREAAKTPQVAKDVANRIIDAATETRRRFLGLVTASVEGLTRDSQREHDNPSAIVTRSLLASMEERVAPSGKKEELRINF
;
A
#
# COMPACT_ATOMS: atom_id res chain seq x y z
N ASP A 1 60.85 60.39 6.87
CA ASP A 1 60.58 61.41 5.83
C ASP A 1 59.48 60.87 4.91
N LEU A 2 58.20 61.23 5.15
CA LEU A 2 57.51 62.46 4.68
C LEU A 2 57.30 62.38 3.15
N LEU A 3 56.12 62.42 2.52
CA LEU A 3 54.78 63.03 2.73
C LEU A 3 53.79 62.31 1.75
N TYR A 4 52.52 62.03 2.03
CA TYR A 4 51.34 62.88 2.32
C TYR A 4 50.57 63.39 1.09
N SER A 5 49.23 63.37 1.23
CA SER A 5 48.09 63.89 0.43
C SER A 5 47.53 63.01 -0.70
N ASP A 6 46.32 62.43 -0.62
CA ASP A 6 44.94 62.92 -0.37
C ASP A 6 44.22 63.57 -1.56
N THR A 7 42.90 63.35 -1.57
CA THR A 7 41.77 63.83 -2.43
C THR A 7 41.40 62.87 -3.57
N GLU A 8 40.16 62.43 -3.79
CA GLU A 8 38.83 62.84 -3.30
C GLU A 8 37.79 61.73 -3.55
N HIS A 9 36.79 61.63 -2.68
CA HIS A 9 35.58 60.81 -2.85
C HIS A 9 34.63 61.42 -3.89
N PRO A 10 33.79 60.57 -4.52
CA PRO A 10 32.35 60.88 -4.50
C PRO A 10 31.51 59.79 -3.81
N VAL A 11 30.66 60.29 -2.92
CA VAL A 11 29.55 59.63 -2.22
C VAL A 11 28.36 59.49 -3.19
N LEU A 12 27.42 58.58 -2.86
CA LEU A 12 26.00 58.47 -3.28
C LEU A 12 25.65 57.32 -4.23
N HIS A 13 25.29 56.15 -3.70
CA HIS A 13 23.93 55.80 -3.22
C HIS A 13 23.84 54.28 -2.92
N PRO A 14 23.21 53.86 -1.81
CA PRO A 14 22.90 52.45 -1.59
C PRO A 14 21.75 52.01 -2.50
N PRO A 15 21.80 50.82 -3.15
CA PRO A 15 20.62 50.25 -3.75
C PRO A 15 19.60 49.98 -2.64
N THR A 16 18.44 50.58 -2.82
CA THR A 16 17.26 50.48 -1.99
C THR A 16 16.95 49.02 -1.66
N CYS A 17 16.85 48.77 -0.35
CA CYS A 17 16.23 47.60 0.22
C CYS A 17 14.78 47.56 -0.28
N GLY A 18 14.55 46.80 -1.36
CA GLY A 18 13.22 46.47 -1.82
C GLY A 18 12.53 45.66 -0.73
N THR A 19 11.58 46.30 -0.06
CA THR A 19 10.52 45.69 0.73
C THR A 19 9.86 44.62 -0.12
N ARG A 20 10.39 43.39 -0.06
CA ARG A 20 9.65 42.21 -0.49
C ARG A 20 8.46 42.14 0.44
N HIS A 21 7.30 42.41 -0.14
CA HIS A 21 6.02 42.09 0.43
C HIS A 21 6.11 40.73 1.12
N SER A 22 5.92 40.77 2.43
CA SER A 22 5.50 39.64 3.23
C SER A 22 4.25 39.08 2.55
N MET A 23 4.45 38.09 1.69
CA MET A 23 3.38 37.22 1.27
C MET A 23 2.97 36.49 2.54
N ALA A 24 1.79 36.85 3.01
CA ALA A 24 1.05 36.12 4.01
C ALA A 24 1.21 34.61 3.77
N PRO A 25 1.33 33.78 4.82
CA PRO A 25 1.13 32.36 4.64
C PRO A 25 -0.30 32.19 4.08
N MET A 26 -0.40 31.91 2.78
CA MET A 26 -1.61 31.32 2.23
C MET A 26 -1.75 29.99 2.93
N ASN A 27 -2.54 30.01 4.00
CA ASN A 27 -3.17 28.83 4.56
C ASN A 27 -3.79 28.09 3.39
N SER A 28 -3.09 27.05 2.95
CA SER A 28 -3.64 26.06 2.04
C SER A 28 -4.72 25.34 2.82
N VAL A 29 -5.92 25.89 2.74
CA VAL A 29 -7.15 25.21 3.12
C VAL A 29 -7.25 24.02 2.19
N MET A 30 -6.70 22.88 2.64
CA MET A 30 -7.03 21.57 2.12
C MET A 30 -8.55 21.51 1.94
N PRO A 31 -9.07 21.29 0.74
CA PRO A 31 -10.48 20.96 0.61
C PRO A 31 -10.64 19.61 1.30
N LEU A 32 -11.21 19.67 2.50
CA LEU A 32 -11.85 18.54 3.14
C LEU A 32 -12.85 18.01 2.12
N VAL A 33 -12.48 16.93 1.43
CA VAL A 33 -13.38 16.18 0.55
C VAL A 33 -14.43 15.57 1.47
N LEU A 34 -15.48 16.36 1.72
CA LEU A 34 -16.77 15.88 2.19
C LEU A 34 -17.25 14.90 1.13
N LEU A 35 -17.00 13.62 1.39
CA LEU A 35 -17.70 12.52 0.76
C LEU A 35 -19.18 12.74 1.06
N SER A 36 -19.89 13.38 0.12
CA SER A 36 -21.33 13.47 0.14
C SER A 36 -21.85 12.04 0.02
N LEU A 37 -22.20 11.47 1.16
CA LEU A 37 -22.92 10.22 1.29
C LEU A 37 -24.28 10.42 0.63
N GLY A 38 -24.34 10.16 -0.67
CA GLY A 38 -25.57 10.15 -1.43
C GLY A 38 -26.49 9.09 -0.85
N CYS A 39 -27.57 9.54 -0.20
CA CYS A 39 -28.72 8.71 0.13
C CYS A 39 -29.31 8.13 -1.16
N PHE A 40 -28.79 6.98 -1.60
CA PHE A 40 -29.51 6.11 -2.50
C PHE A 40 -30.46 5.25 -1.67
N THR A 41 -31.75 5.53 -1.80
CA THR A 41 -32.82 4.65 -1.34
C THR A 41 -32.76 3.37 -2.18
N ALA A 42 -32.04 2.37 -1.69
CA ALA A 42 -32.09 1.03 -2.25
C ALA A 42 -33.48 0.44 -1.96
N SER A 43 -34.19 0.05 -3.01
CA SER A 43 -35.38 -0.80 -2.90
C SER A 43 -34.96 -2.12 -2.28
N SER A 44 -35.43 -2.40 -1.07
CA SER A 44 -35.32 -3.72 -0.47
C SER A 44 -36.13 -4.70 -1.30
N TYR A 45 -35.45 -5.50 -2.12
CA TYR A 45 -36.04 -6.72 -2.65
C TYR A 45 -36.04 -7.75 -1.53
N ASP A 46 -37.20 -7.92 -0.89
CA ASP A 46 -37.47 -9.10 -0.07
C ASP A 46 -37.47 -10.31 -1.01
N VAL A 47 -36.40 -11.09 -0.95
CA VAL A 47 -36.39 -12.43 -1.52
C VAL A 47 -37.10 -13.31 -0.49
N GLU A 48 -38.40 -13.53 -0.67
CA GLU A 48 -39.14 -14.57 0.01
C GLU A 48 -38.58 -15.93 -0.43
N VAL A 49 -37.60 -16.43 0.34
CA VAL A 49 -37.08 -17.79 0.18
C VAL A 49 -38.15 -18.74 0.68
N ILE A 50 -38.77 -19.47 -0.26
CA ILE A 50 -39.72 -20.55 -0.05
C ILE A 50 -39.13 -21.54 0.98
N SER A 51 -39.68 -21.50 2.18
CA SER A 51 -39.34 -22.38 3.30
C SER A 51 -40.03 -23.74 3.14
N ASP A 52 -39.30 -24.77 2.73
CA ASP A 52 -39.66 -26.16 3.09
C ASP A 52 -38.47 -27.16 3.10
N ILE A 53 -37.24 -26.66 3.29
CA ILE A 53 -36.08 -27.54 3.53
C ILE A 53 -35.29 -26.93 4.68
N THR A 54 -35.56 -27.40 5.91
CA THR A 54 -34.73 -27.21 7.12
C THR A 54 -33.98 -25.88 7.19
N ALA A 55 -34.70 -24.78 7.45
CA ALA A 55 -34.07 -23.48 7.66
C ALA A 55 -33.10 -23.58 8.84
N PRO A 56 -31.79 -23.32 8.65
CA PRO A 56 -30.88 -23.12 9.77
C PRO A 56 -31.47 -22.04 10.67
N SER A 57 -31.44 -22.24 11.99
CA SER A 57 -31.98 -21.23 12.89
C SER A 57 -31.35 -19.85 12.60
N PRO A 58 -32.11 -18.75 12.64
CA PRO A 58 -31.59 -17.40 12.33
C PRO A 58 -30.39 -17.00 13.21
N SER A 59 -30.21 -17.66 14.36
CA SER A 59 -29.04 -17.50 15.22
C SER A 59 -27.75 -18.15 14.67
N MET A 60 -27.85 -19.27 13.95
CA MET A 60 -26.71 -19.95 13.33
C MET A 60 -26.21 -19.19 12.09
N ASP A 61 -27.13 -18.71 11.26
CA ASP A 61 -26.81 -17.88 10.09
C ASP A 61 -26.14 -16.56 10.50
N ALA A 62 -26.58 -15.96 11.62
CA ALA A 62 -25.98 -14.74 12.14
C ALA A 62 -24.50 -14.91 12.50
N GLY A 63 -24.14 -15.97 13.25
CA GLY A 63 -22.74 -16.23 13.62
C GLY A 63 -21.86 -16.50 12.39
N ARG A 64 -22.35 -17.30 11.45
CA ARG A 64 -21.64 -17.60 10.20
C ARG A 64 -21.49 -16.36 9.31
N ALA A 65 -22.52 -15.52 9.22
CA ALA A 65 -22.47 -14.27 8.48
C ALA A 65 -21.42 -13.30 9.04
N LEU A 66 -21.29 -13.21 10.37
CA LEU A 66 -20.25 -12.41 11.01
C LEU A 66 -18.84 -12.91 10.68
N GLU A 67 -18.61 -14.23 10.72
CA GLU A 67 -17.35 -14.86 10.34
C GLU A 67 -17.00 -14.58 8.86
N ILE A 68 -17.96 -14.76 7.96
CA ILE A 68 -17.79 -14.46 6.52
C ILE A 68 -17.43 -12.99 6.33
N LYS A 69 -18.10 -12.06 7.03
CA LYS A 69 -17.77 -10.64 6.95
C LYS A 69 -16.35 -10.36 7.45
N ASN A 70 -15.90 -11.07 8.49
CA ASN A 70 -14.55 -10.94 9.01
C ASN A 70 -13.51 -11.38 7.98
N GLN A 71 -13.73 -12.53 7.35
CA GLN A 71 -12.89 -13.05 6.25
C GLN A 71 -12.89 -12.09 5.06
N GLN A 72 -14.06 -11.63 4.59
CA GLN A 72 -14.18 -10.69 3.46
C GLN A 72 -13.45 -9.37 3.65
N PHE A 73 -13.20 -8.98 4.90
CA PHE A 73 -12.42 -7.80 5.25
C PHE A 73 -10.92 -8.11 5.35
N TRP A 74 -10.54 -9.07 6.18
CA TRP A 74 -9.13 -9.29 6.51
C TRP A 74 -8.38 -10.11 5.46
N GLU A 75 -9.02 -11.00 4.71
CA GLU A 75 -8.33 -11.77 3.67
C GLU A 75 -7.76 -10.87 2.55
N PRO A 76 -8.50 -9.88 2.00
CA PRO A 76 -7.92 -8.94 1.05
C PRO A 76 -6.76 -8.13 1.63
N VAL A 77 -6.83 -7.75 2.90
CA VAL A 77 -5.75 -7.00 3.58
C VAL A 77 -4.52 -7.88 3.74
N LEU A 78 -4.69 -9.13 4.20
CA LEU A 78 -3.61 -10.10 4.33
C LEU A 78 -3.00 -10.42 2.97
N LYS A 79 -3.81 -10.70 1.94
CA LYS A 79 -3.36 -10.95 0.58
C LYS A 79 -2.60 -9.75 0.00
N ALA A 80 -3.11 -8.54 0.26
CA ALA A 80 -2.42 -7.32 -0.14
C ALA A 80 -1.07 -7.18 0.58
N ALA A 81 -0.94 -7.62 1.83
CA ALA A 81 0.30 -7.60 2.61
C ALA A 81 1.31 -8.68 2.18
N GLU A 82 0.87 -9.92 1.96
CA GLU A 82 1.72 -11.04 1.52
C GLU A 82 2.17 -10.88 0.06
N GLY A 83 1.30 -10.33 -0.79
CA GLY A 83 1.61 -10.01 -2.19
C GLY A 83 2.71 -8.96 -2.37
N GLN A 84 3.18 -8.33 -1.28
CA GLN A 84 4.23 -7.31 -1.30
C GLN A 84 5.64 -7.87 -1.39
N GLY A 85 5.85 -9.19 -1.53
CA GLY A 85 7.18 -9.78 -1.59
C GLY A 85 8.11 -9.06 -2.57
N LEU A 86 8.98 -8.17 -2.09
CA LEU A 86 9.97 -7.40 -2.90
C LEU A 86 11.15 -8.28 -3.32
N ARG A 87 10.95 -9.60 -3.37
CA ARG A 87 11.97 -10.59 -3.75
C ARG A 87 12.54 -10.30 -5.14
N GLY A 88 11.81 -9.59 -6.00
CA GLY A 88 12.28 -9.16 -7.32
C GLY A 88 13.36 -8.08 -7.33
N HIS A 89 13.49 -7.25 -6.29
CA HIS A 89 14.40 -6.10 -6.31
C HIS A 89 15.82 -6.44 -5.83
N ALA A 90 16.04 -7.59 -5.19
CA ALA A 90 17.36 -7.99 -4.70
C ALA A 90 18.39 -8.14 -5.84
N ALA A 91 17.99 -8.73 -6.97
CA ALA A 91 18.85 -8.83 -8.15
C ALA A 91 19.17 -7.44 -8.75
N LEU A 92 18.17 -6.55 -8.82
CA LEU A 92 18.36 -5.17 -9.27
C LEU A 92 19.38 -4.43 -8.42
N TYR A 93 19.37 -4.64 -7.10
CA TYR A 93 20.32 -4.02 -6.20
C TYR A 93 21.75 -4.47 -6.44
N GLY A 94 21.98 -5.77 -6.63
CA GLY A 94 23.31 -6.28 -6.98
C GLY A 94 23.79 -5.76 -8.33
N ASP A 95 22.91 -5.74 -9.33
CA ASP A 95 23.23 -5.23 -10.67
C ASP A 95 23.57 -3.72 -10.63
N ALA A 96 22.83 -2.95 -9.84
CA ALA A 96 23.06 -1.52 -9.68
C ALA A 96 24.37 -1.21 -8.95
N GLU A 97 24.70 -1.95 -7.89
CA GLU A 97 25.99 -1.80 -7.19
C GLU A 97 27.15 -2.16 -8.11
N ALA A 98 27.05 -3.28 -8.85
CA ALA A 98 28.06 -3.65 -9.84
C ALA A 98 28.21 -2.59 -10.95
N ALA A 99 27.11 -1.96 -11.37
CA ALA A 99 27.16 -0.86 -12.33
C ALA A 99 27.84 0.39 -11.74
N VAL A 100 27.56 0.73 -10.48
CA VAL A 100 28.23 1.81 -9.74
C VAL A 100 29.73 1.52 -9.61
N GLU A 101 30.13 0.32 -9.21
CA GLU A 101 31.54 -0.06 -9.07
C GLU A 101 32.31 -0.01 -10.40
N ARG A 102 31.68 -0.46 -11.50
CA ARG A 102 32.27 -0.35 -12.85
C ARG A 102 32.46 1.10 -13.27
N LEU A 103 31.58 2.01 -12.84
CA LEU A 103 31.72 3.45 -13.06
C LEU A 103 32.81 4.08 -12.19
N SER A 104 33.08 3.51 -11.01
CA SER A 104 34.12 3.96 -10.08
C SER A 104 35.52 3.41 -10.38
N CYS A 105 35.63 2.38 -11.20
CA CYS A 105 36.89 1.68 -11.42
C CYS A 105 37.92 2.65 -12.05
N ALA A 106 38.95 2.94 -11.27
CA ALA A 106 40.01 3.90 -11.59
C ALA A 106 40.76 3.53 -12.89
N PRO A 107 41.37 4.52 -13.57
CA PRO A 107 42.03 4.34 -14.87
C PRO A 107 43.14 3.28 -14.93
N ALA A 108 43.58 2.71 -13.80
CA ALA A 108 44.66 1.74 -13.70
C ALA A 108 44.28 0.33 -14.21
N CYS A 109 43.00 -0.03 -14.28
CA CYS A 109 42.54 -1.36 -14.73
C CYS A 109 42.21 -1.43 -16.23
N CYS A 110 42.36 -0.33 -16.97
CA CYS A 110 41.95 -0.24 -18.36
C CYS A 110 43.17 -0.19 -19.30
N GLU A 111 43.50 -1.33 -19.91
CA GLU A 111 44.38 -1.39 -21.08
C GLU A 111 43.84 -0.55 -22.27
N PRO A 112 44.69 -0.11 -23.21
CA PRO A 112 44.93 1.31 -23.35
C PRO A 112 43.87 2.04 -24.18
N ARG A 113 43.59 3.26 -23.73
CA ARG A 113 43.21 4.45 -24.51
C ARG A 113 41.74 4.76 -24.82
N LYS A 114 40.74 3.96 -24.44
CA LYS A 114 39.36 4.26 -24.91
C LYS A 114 38.26 4.57 -23.90
N LEU A 115 38.37 4.33 -22.59
CA LEU A 115 37.18 4.49 -21.75
C LEU A 115 37.42 4.70 -20.25
N CYS A 116 38.40 5.53 -19.87
CA CYS A 116 38.50 6.01 -18.49
C CYS A 116 37.96 7.43 -18.41
N ILE A 117 36.70 7.63 -18.80
CA ILE A 117 36.03 8.91 -18.58
C ILE A 117 35.23 8.74 -17.30
N GLU A 118 35.66 9.44 -16.24
CA GLU A 118 34.87 9.50 -15.02
C GLU A 118 33.51 10.11 -15.34
N HIS A 119 32.44 9.44 -14.92
CA HIS A 119 31.09 9.99 -14.98
C HIS A 119 30.61 10.31 -13.56
N PRO A 120 31.18 11.34 -12.90
CA PRO A 120 30.89 11.62 -11.50
C PRO A 120 29.40 11.89 -11.27
N TYR A 121 28.74 12.55 -12.22
CA TYR A 121 27.31 12.80 -12.18
C TYR A 121 26.47 11.53 -12.30
N VAL A 122 26.74 10.68 -13.30
CA VAL A 122 26.02 9.41 -13.54
C VAL A 122 26.14 8.50 -12.32
N HIS A 123 27.36 8.38 -11.78
CA HIS A 123 27.64 7.58 -10.60
C HIS A 123 26.84 8.08 -9.38
N THR A 124 26.85 9.40 -9.13
CA THR A 124 26.11 10.00 -8.01
C THR A 124 24.60 9.83 -8.18
N ALA A 125 24.08 10.11 -9.37
CA ALA A 125 22.65 9.97 -9.67
C ALA A 125 22.17 8.53 -9.52
N LEU A 126 22.96 7.55 -9.98
CA LEU A 126 22.62 6.14 -9.87
C LEU A 126 22.61 5.66 -8.41
N ARG A 127 23.61 6.09 -7.61
CA ARG A 127 23.68 5.78 -6.18
C ARG A 127 22.50 6.38 -5.42
N GLU A 128 22.22 7.66 -5.62
CA GLU A 128 21.07 8.32 -4.97
C GLU A 128 19.74 7.66 -5.37
N ALA A 129 19.59 7.26 -6.64
CA ALA A 129 18.39 6.57 -7.10
C ALA A 129 18.21 5.22 -6.39
N LEU A 130 19.29 4.45 -6.28
CA LEU A 130 19.33 3.14 -5.62
C LEU A 130 19.00 3.26 -4.11
N GLU A 131 19.63 4.21 -3.42
CA GLU A 131 19.42 4.43 -1.98
C GLU A 131 17.99 4.87 -1.69
N SER A 132 17.42 5.77 -2.50
CA SER A 132 16.01 6.15 -2.39
C SER A 132 15.08 4.95 -2.61
N LEU A 133 15.31 4.12 -3.63
CA LEU A 133 14.48 2.93 -3.85
C LEU A 133 14.56 1.94 -2.67
N ARG A 134 15.76 1.70 -2.13
CA ARG A 134 15.95 0.86 -0.93
C ARG A 134 15.19 1.36 0.28
N ARG A 135 15.22 2.68 0.54
CA ARG A 135 14.47 3.29 1.64
C ARG A 135 12.97 3.14 1.45
N ALA A 136 12.47 3.36 0.23
CA ALA A 136 11.06 3.14 -0.10
C ALA A 136 10.65 1.68 0.13
N ASP A 137 11.42 0.73 -0.39
CA ASP A 137 11.17 -0.70 -0.25
C ASP A 137 11.16 -1.16 1.21
N ALA A 138 12.14 -0.72 2.00
CA ALA A 138 12.21 -1.04 3.42
C ALA A 138 10.97 -0.53 4.19
N ALA A 139 10.52 0.68 3.88
CA ALA A 139 9.31 1.24 4.47
C ALA A 139 8.05 0.48 4.05
N VAL A 140 7.93 0.08 2.78
CA VAL A 140 6.81 -0.74 2.30
C VAL A 140 6.80 -2.11 2.99
N LEU A 141 7.95 -2.77 3.15
CA LEU A 141 8.03 -4.06 3.85
C LEU A 141 7.66 -3.94 5.33
N ALA A 142 8.12 -2.89 6.01
CA ALA A 142 7.75 -2.64 7.41
C ALA A 142 6.23 -2.47 7.54
N GLN A 143 5.61 -1.70 6.65
CA GLN A 143 4.17 -1.50 6.61
C GLN A 143 3.41 -2.79 6.29
N ALA A 144 3.88 -3.55 5.29
CA ALA A 144 3.27 -4.82 4.90
C ALA A 144 3.30 -5.84 6.05
N ARG A 145 4.40 -5.93 6.80
CA ARG A 145 4.49 -6.80 7.98
C ARG A 145 3.47 -6.42 9.04
N GLN A 146 3.35 -5.14 9.38
CA GLN A 146 2.37 -4.67 10.35
C GLN A 146 0.93 -5.02 9.91
N HIS A 147 0.60 -4.81 8.64
CA HIS A 147 -0.72 -5.18 8.09
C HIS A 147 -0.96 -6.69 8.10
N SER A 148 0.07 -7.48 7.77
CA SER A 148 0.02 -8.95 7.78
C SER A 148 -0.20 -9.49 9.19
N GLU A 149 0.53 -8.99 10.18
CA GLU A 149 0.42 -9.40 11.59
C GLU A 149 -1.00 -9.15 12.09
N ILE A 150 -1.50 -7.91 11.97
CA ILE A 150 -2.86 -7.55 12.39
C ILE A 150 -3.91 -8.40 11.66
N ALA A 151 -3.81 -8.54 10.34
CA ALA A 151 -4.79 -9.31 9.58
C ALA A 151 -4.77 -10.81 9.96
N SER A 152 -3.59 -11.38 10.16
CA SER A 152 -3.44 -12.78 10.57
C SER A 152 -3.98 -13.03 11.97
N GLU A 153 -3.72 -12.13 12.92
CA GLU A 153 -4.26 -12.20 14.29
C GLU A 153 -5.79 -12.14 14.28
N GLN A 154 -6.35 -11.25 13.46
CA GLN A 154 -7.80 -11.03 13.37
C GLN A 154 -8.53 -12.16 12.61
N LEU A 155 -7.85 -12.84 11.69
CA LEU A 155 -8.36 -14.06 11.04
C LEU A 155 -8.25 -15.29 11.95
N ALA A 156 -7.21 -15.35 12.79
CA ALA A 156 -7.02 -16.43 13.76
C ALA A 156 -7.90 -16.27 15.01
N ALA A 157 -8.30 -15.03 15.35
CA ALA A 157 -9.19 -14.76 16.46
C ALA A 157 -10.56 -15.42 16.23
N PRO A 158 -11.03 -16.31 17.13
CA PRO A 158 -12.38 -16.83 17.01
C PRO A 158 -13.35 -15.64 17.12
N ALA A 159 -14.32 -15.56 16.21
CA ALA A 159 -15.34 -14.52 16.26
C ALA A 159 -15.91 -14.44 17.68
N ARG A 160 -15.66 -13.32 18.39
CA ARG A 160 -16.12 -13.12 19.76
C ARG A 160 -17.65 -13.27 19.77
N GLY A 161 -18.10 -14.43 20.27
CA GLY A 161 -19.49 -14.89 20.17
C GLY A 161 -19.63 -16.37 19.78
N MET A 162 -18.54 -17.05 19.40
CA MET A 162 -18.56 -18.45 18.93
C MET A 162 -17.93 -19.47 19.92
N TRP A 163 -17.58 -19.06 21.13
CA TRP A 163 -17.02 -19.96 22.14
C TRP A 163 -18.11 -20.73 22.91
N GLU A 164 -19.38 -20.51 22.61
CA GLU A 164 -20.51 -21.18 23.27
C GLU A 164 -21.29 -22.12 22.34
N THR A 165 -21.03 -22.09 21.03
CA THR A 165 -21.79 -22.84 20.02
C THR A 165 -21.19 -24.18 19.60
N PHE A 166 -19.96 -24.51 19.99
CA PHE A 166 -19.30 -25.79 19.65
C PHE A 166 -19.45 -26.90 20.71
N SER A 167 -20.44 -26.84 21.59
CA SER A 167 -20.82 -27.97 22.46
C SER A 167 -21.85 -28.91 21.83
N PHE A 168 -21.74 -29.20 20.51
CA PHE A 168 -22.65 -30.15 19.84
C PHE A 168 -22.13 -31.60 19.89
N LEU A 169 -20.83 -31.82 20.07
CA LEU A 169 -20.23 -33.17 20.11
C LEU A 169 -19.96 -33.71 21.52
N THR A 170 -20.20 -32.91 22.56
CA THR A 170 -20.09 -33.31 23.98
C THR A 170 -21.48 -33.34 24.61
N GLY A 171 -21.99 -34.56 24.82
CA GLY A 171 -23.36 -34.89 25.19
C GLY A 171 -24.06 -33.98 26.22
N GLY A 172 -25.22 -33.45 25.82
CA GLY A 172 -26.45 -33.54 26.59
C GLY A 172 -26.73 -32.57 27.76
N GLN A 173 -25.76 -31.80 28.28
CA GLN A 173 -25.99 -31.03 29.52
C GLN A 173 -26.17 -29.50 29.36
N ASN A 174 -25.82 -28.92 28.21
CA ASN A 174 -25.80 -27.45 28.06
C ASN A 174 -26.98 -26.87 27.25
N PHE A 175 -28.02 -27.65 26.93
CA PHE A 175 -29.14 -27.16 26.12
C PHE A 175 -29.91 -26.02 26.81
N LEU A 176 -30.23 -26.17 28.10
CA LEU A 176 -30.94 -25.14 28.86
C LEU A 176 -30.08 -23.88 29.04
N GLY A 177 -28.78 -24.07 29.29
CA GLY A 177 -27.78 -22.99 29.37
C GLY A 177 -27.70 -22.22 28.05
N GLN A 178 -27.58 -22.90 26.92
CA GLN A 178 -27.55 -22.30 25.59
C GLN A 178 -28.89 -21.68 25.17
N ALA A 179 -30.03 -22.21 25.64
CA ALA A 179 -31.34 -21.63 25.42
C ALA A 179 -31.54 -20.36 26.25
N LEU A 180 -31.12 -20.36 27.52
CA LEU A 180 -31.06 -19.18 28.38
C LEU A 180 -30.09 -18.15 27.85
N GLN A 181 -28.94 -18.58 27.33
CA GLN A 181 -27.96 -17.69 26.75
C GLN A 181 -28.48 -17.08 25.46
N ARG A 182 -29.14 -17.84 24.57
CA ARG A 182 -29.86 -17.30 23.40
C ARG A 182 -31.04 -16.38 23.77
N LEU A 183 -31.67 -16.61 24.92
CA LEU A 183 -32.73 -15.75 25.47
C LEU A 183 -32.14 -14.46 26.08
N LEU A 184 -30.91 -14.53 26.62
CA LEU A 184 -30.16 -13.44 27.23
C LEU A 184 -29.21 -12.72 26.26
N ASP A 185 -28.98 -13.28 25.07
CA ASP A 185 -28.22 -12.70 23.96
C ASP A 185 -29.10 -11.62 23.29
N PHE A 186 -29.41 -10.57 24.05
CA PHE A 186 -30.23 -9.43 23.62
C PHE A 186 -29.57 -8.58 22.51
N GLY A 187 -28.39 -8.98 22.02
CA GLY A 187 -27.74 -8.38 20.86
C GLY A 187 -28.07 -9.16 19.58
N GLY A 188 -29.01 -8.66 18.78
CA GLY A 188 -29.26 -9.19 17.43
C GLY A 188 -28.00 -9.15 16.54
N TYR A 189 -28.09 -9.72 15.34
CA TYR A 189 -26.99 -9.70 14.37
C TYR A 189 -26.43 -8.29 14.10
N SER A 190 -27.31 -7.29 13.96
CA SER A 190 -26.93 -5.90 13.66
C SER A 190 -26.02 -5.25 14.71
N PRO A 191 -26.32 -5.25 16.03
CA PRO A 191 -25.39 -4.68 17.01
C PRO A 191 -24.05 -5.44 17.09
N LYS A 192 -24.04 -6.77 16.90
CA LYS A 192 -22.80 -7.56 16.85
C LYS A 192 -21.94 -7.19 15.63
N LEU A 193 -22.56 -7.04 14.46
CA LEU A 193 -21.89 -6.59 13.24
C LEU A 193 -21.30 -5.19 13.42
N ARG A 194 -22.08 -4.25 13.98
CA ARG A 194 -21.59 -2.88 14.25
C ARG A 194 -20.39 -2.90 15.20
N GLY A 195 -20.43 -3.73 16.25
CA GLY A 195 -19.29 -3.94 17.15
C GLY A 195 -18.03 -4.40 16.40
N GLN A 196 -18.15 -5.39 15.51
CA GLN A 196 -17.03 -5.85 14.68
C GLN A 196 -16.51 -4.77 13.70
N ILE A 197 -17.40 -3.97 13.12
CA ILE A 197 -17.01 -2.86 12.23
C ILE A 197 -16.20 -1.82 13.02
N GLU A 198 -16.64 -1.44 14.22
CA GLU A 198 -15.90 -0.52 15.09
C GLU A 198 -14.56 -1.11 15.55
N GLU A 199 -14.51 -2.41 15.87
CA GLU A 199 -13.27 -3.12 16.21
C GLU A 199 -12.28 -3.13 15.02
N ARG A 200 -12.75 -3.36 13.79
CA ARG A 200 -11.93 -3.29 12.58
C ARG A 200 -11.42 -1.88 12.33
N LYS A 201 -12.28 -0.86 12.45
CA LYS A 201 -11.86 0.56 12.37
C LYS A 201 -10.76 0.84 13.39
N ALA A 202 -10.96 0.48 14.65
CA ALA A 202 -9.99 0.69 15.72
C ALA A 202 -8.67 -0.05 15.45
N SER A 203 -8.73 -1.26 14.88
CA SER A 203 -7.55 -2.08 14.58
C SER A 203 -6.74 -1.57 13.38
N VAL A 204 -7.43 -1.07 12.34
CA VAL A 204 -6.81 -0.62 11.09
C VAL A 204 -6.34 0.83 11.14
N LEU A 205 -7.01 1.68 11.93
CA LEU A 205 -6.67 3.11 12.02
C LEU A 205 -5.19 3.38 12.38
N PRO A 206 -4.59 2.72 13.39
CA PRO A 206 -3.17 2.90 13.69
C PRO A 206 -2.27 2.50 12.51
N ALA A 207 -2.59 1.42 11.81
CA ALA A 207 -1.85 0.99 10.64
C ALA A 207 -1.98 1.99 9.48
N LEU A 208 -3.16 2.60 9.27
CA LEU A 208 -3.38 3.65 8.27
C LEU A 208 -2.70 4.97 8.65
N GLN A 209 -2.69 5.34 9.92
CA GLN A 209 -1.97 6.53 10.42
C GLN A 209 -0.45 6.35 10.28
N GLY A 210 0.06 5.16 10.62
CA GLY A 210 1.45 4.78 10.35
C GLY A 210 1.78 4.85 8.87
N ALA A 211 0.89 4.31 8.01
CA ALA A 211 1.03 4.41 6.57
C ALA A 211 1.01 5.88 6.10
N ALA A 212 0.16 6.74 6.65
CA ALA A 212 0.12 8.16 6.30
C ALA A 212 1.43 8.88 6.67
N GLY A 213 2.01 8.57 7.83
CA GLY A 213 3.33 9.06 8.23
C GLY A 213 4.45 8.56 7.30
N ALA A 214 4.39 7.29 6.89
CA ALA A 214 5.35 6.68 5.98
C ALA A 214 5.14 7.07 4.50
N ALA A 215 3.91 7.43 4.10
CA ALA A 215 3.53 7.70 2.71
C ALA A 215 4.34 8.84 2.11
N GLY A 216 4.58 9.89 2.90
CA GLY A 216 5.45 10.99 2.50
C GLY A 216 6.84 10.50 2.10
N ASN A 217 7.43 9.61 2.91
CA ASN A 217 8.76 9.06 2.66
C ASN A 217 8.75 8.09 1.47
N VAL A 218 7.85 7.11 1.44
CA VAL A 218 7.78 6.11 0.35
C VAL A 218 7.56 6.78 -1.01
N LEU A 219 6.59 7.69 -1.11
CA LEU A 219 6.24 8.34 -2.37
C LEU A 219 7.31 9.34 -2.82
N SER A 220 7.89 10.09 -1.89
CA SER A 220 8.99 11.03 -2.20
C SER A 220 10.27 10.30 -2.60
N ASP A 221 10.59 9.17 -1.96
CA ASP A 221 11.73 8.34 -2.29
C ASP A 221 11.55 7.66 -3.64
N CYS A 222 10.39 7.06 -3.93
CA CYS A 222 10.09 6.52 -5.26
C CYS A 222 10.18 7.61 -6.34
N ARG A 223 9.67 8.82 -6.06
CA ARG A 223 9.78 9.96 -6.99
C ARG A 223 11.23 10.39 -7.20
N THR A 224 12.04 10.39 -6.14
CA THR A 224 13.46 10.73 -6.21
C THR A 224 14.24 9.69 -7.02
N ALA A 225 13.98 8.40 -6.77
CA ALA A 225 14.57 7.30 -7.53
C ALA A 225 14.26 7.41 -9.03
N SER A 226 12.99 7.62 -9.40
CA SER A 226 12.62 7.82 -10.80
C SER A 226 13.25 9.09 -11.38
N ARG A 227 13.22 10.22 -10.66
CA ARG A 227 13.80 11.49 -11.13
C ARG A 227 15.28 11.35 -11.44
N ARG A 228 16.07 10.82 -10.50
CA ARG A 228 17.52 10.62 -10.68
C ARG A 228 17.84 9.65 -11.80
N SER A 229 17.04 8.60 -11.95
CA SER A 229 17.17 7.66 -13.07
C SER A 229 16.91 8.36 -14.42
N PHE A 230 15.88 9.21 -14.52
CA PHE A 230 15.64 10.00 -15.72
C PHE A 230 16.74 11.05 -15.97
N ASP A 231 17.23 11.70 -14.92
CA ASP A 231 18.33 12.67 -15.02
C ASP A 231 19.59 12.01 -15.60
N LEU A 232 19.89 10.79 -15.16
CA LEU A 232 20.97 9.96 -15.71
C LEU A 232 20.76 9.65 -17.20
N LEU A 233 19.56 9.21 -17.58
CA LEU A 233 19.22 8.87 -18.98
C LEU A 233 19.26 10.08 -19.91
N LYS A 234 19.09 11.27 -19.36
CA LYS A 234 19.08 12.54 -20.09
C LYS A 234 20.45 13.21 -20.16
N HIS A 235 21.40 12.79 -19.32
CA HIS A 235 22.66 13.50 -19.12
C HIS A 235 23.48 13.65 -20.41
N ASP A 236 23.61 12.59 -21.20
CA ASP A 236 24.36 12.58 -22.46
C ASP A 236 23.60 13.24 -23.63
N ILE A 237 22.28 13.41 -23.49
CA ILE A 237 21.43 14.10 -24.49
C ILE A 237 21.56 15.61 -24.34
N TYR A 238 21.54 16.11 -23.10
CA TYR A 238 21.57 17.56 -22.85
C TYR A 238 22.98 18.15 -22.71
N ASN A 239 23.97 17.35 -22.32
CA ASN A 239 25.35 17.81 -22.20
C ASN A 239 26.20 17.26 -23.35
N ARG A 240 26.26 18.00 -24.46
CA ARG A 240 26.98 17.59 -25.69
C ARG A 240 28.47 17.34 -25.49
N GLU A 241 29.07 17.97 -24.48
CA GLU A 241 30.47 17.82 -24.12
C GLU A 241 30.71 16.70 -23.10
N ALA A 242 29.65 16.16 -22.50
CA ALA A 242 29.77 15.06 -21.56
C ALA A 242 30.00 13.73 -22.30
N ALA A 243 30.74 12.82 -21.67
CA ALA A 243 30.90 11.49 -22.20
C ALA A 243 29.56 10.73 -22.22
N LYS A 244 29.43 9.84 -23.22
CA LYS A 244 28.23 9.02 -23.37
C LYS A 244 28.03 8.14 -22.15
N THR A 245 26.83 8.20 -21.57
CA THR A 245 26.45 7.34 -20.45
C THR A 245 26.53 5.87 -20.88
N PRO A 246 27.24 5.00 -20.15
CA PRO A 246 27.38 3.59 -20.54
C PRO A 246 26.04 2.87 -20.53
N GLN A 247 25.85 1.94 -21.47
CA GLN A 247 24.56 1.26 -21.67
C GLN A 247 24.10 0.52 -20.41
N VAL A 248 25.03 -0.14 -19.69
CA VAL A 248 24.75 -0.82 -18.43
C VAL A 248 24.08 0.10 -17.41
N ALA A 249 24.52 1.36 -17.29
CA ALA A 249 23.92 2.32 -16.37
C ALA A 249 22.51 2.75 -16.82
N LYS A 250 22.27 2.86 -18.14
CA LYS A 250 20.95 3.15 -18.70
C LYS A 250 19.96 2.02 -18.43
N ASP A 251 20.39 0.78 -18.62
CA ASP A 251 19.57 -0.41 -18.42
C ASP A 251 19.16 -0.55 -16.95
N VAL A 252 20.10 -0.32 -16.02
CA VAL A 252 19.81 -0.29 -14.57
C VAL A 252 18.85 0.85 -14.23
N ALA A 253 19.07 2.06 -14.77
CA ALA A 253 18.19 3.20 -14.50
C ALA A 253 16.73 2.95 -14.93
N ASN A 254 16.51 2.32 -16.08
CA ASN A 254 15.16 1.92 -16.51
C ASN A 254 14.53 0.93 -15.53
N ARG A 255 15.28 -0.10 -15.10
CA ARG A 255 14.79 -1.06 -14.10
C ARG A 255 14.48 -0.43 -12.74
N ILE A 256 15.25 0.59 -12.32
CA ILE A 256 14.94 1.36 -11.11
C ILE A 256 13.62 2.14 -11.26
N ILE A 257 13.33 2.69 -12.44
CA ILE A 257 12.05 3.39 -12.70
C ILE A 257 10.86 2.43 -12.60
N ASP A 258 10.98 1.25 -13.18
CA ASP A 258 9.96 0.21 -13.14
C ASP A 258 9.75 -0.27 -11.69
N ALA A 259 10.83 -0.58 -10.98
CA ALA A 259 10.80 -0.98 -9.58
C ALA A 259 10.18 0.10 -8.68
N ALA A 260 10.54 1.38 -8.85
CA ALA A 260 9.94 2.47 -8.09
C ALA A 260 8.43 2.63 -8.37
N THR A 261 7.99 2.34 -9.60
CA THR A 261 6.57 2.36 -9.97
C THR A 261 5.83 1.20 -9.33
N GLU A 262 6.44 0.02 -9.32
CA GLU A 262 5.93 -1.15 -8.65
C GLU A 262 5.83 -0.94 -7.14
N THR A 263 6.88 -0.47 -6.46
CA THR A 263 6.89 -0.14 -5.02
C THR A 263 5.79 0.84 -4.65
N ARG A 264 5.57 1.88 -5.47
CA ARG A 264 4.47 2.84 -5.27
C ARG A 264 3.10 2.14 -5.33
N ARG A 265 2.85 1.35 -6.38
CA ARG A 265 1.57 0.65 -6.56
C ARG A 265 1.30 -0.30 -5.40
N ARG A 266 2.35 -1.02 -4.99
CA ARG A 266 2.39 -1.94 -3.86
C ARG A 266 1.99 -1.27 -2.55
N PHE A 267 2.64 -0.15 -2.22
CA PHE A 267 2.30 0.67 -1.06
C PHE A 267 0.84 1.13 -1.07
N LEU A 268 0.38 1.71 -2.19
CA LEU A 268 -1.00 2.19 -2.31
C LEU A 268 -2.00 1.04 -2.22
N GLY A 269 -1.69 -0.13 -2.77
CA GLY A 269 -2.53 -1.32 -2.69
C GLY A 269 -2.84 -1.75 -1.25
N LEU A 270 -1.87 -1.64 -0.33
CA LEU A 270 -2.09 -1.92 1.11
C LEU A 270 -3.13 -0.99 1.72
N VAL A 271 -2.98 0.31 1.45
CA VAL A 271 -3.89 1.35 1.97
C VAL A 271 -5.28 1.18 1.35
N THR A 272 -5.34 0.99 0.05
CA THR A 272 -6.60 0.82 -0.69
C THR A 272 -7.37 -0.41 -0.23
N ALA A 273 -6.72 -1.57 -0.03
CA ALA A 273 -7.40 -2.77 0.43
C ALA A 273 -8.10 -2.57 1.78
N SER A 274 -7.44 -1.86 2.71
CA SER A 274 -8.01 -1.52 4.02
C SER A 274 -9.19 -0.56 3.91
N VAL A 275 -9.06 0.50 3.11
CA VAL A 275 -10.11 1.51 2.90
C VAL A 275 -11.32 0.94 2.16
N GLU A 276 -11.10 0.12 1.13
CA GLU A 276 -12.16 -0.58 0.41
C GLU A 276 -12.89 -1.59 1.32
N GLY A 277 -12.16 -2.25 2.23
CA GLY A 277 -12.76 -3.08 3.27
C GLY A 277 -13.73 -2.28 4.16
N LEU A 278 -13.27 -1.14 4.69
CA LEU A 278 -14.09 -0.28 5.55
C LEU A 278 -15.30 0.29 4.81
N THR A 279 -15.12 0.65 3.55
CA THR A 279 -16.19 1.15 2.68
C THR A 279 -17.24 0.07 2.44
N ARG A 280 -16.82 -1.17 2.14
CA ARG A 280 -17.73 -2.32 1.99
C ARG A 280 -18.48 -2.63 3.27
N ASP A 281 -17.82 -2.55 4.43
CA ASP A 281 -18.45 -2.76 5.73
C ASP A 281 -19.54 -1.71 6.01
N SER A 282 -19.27 -0.44 5.71
CA SER A 282 -20.26 0.63 5.87
C SER A 282 -21.45 0.50 4.90
N GLN A 283 -21.20 0.13 3.64
CA GLN A 283 -22.27 -0.05 2.65
C GLN A 283 -23.17 -1.25 2.97
N ARG A 284 -22.66 -2.22 3.74
CA ARG A 284 -23.30 -3.51 3.96
C ARG A 284 -23.66 -3.77 5.43
N GLU A 285 -23.83 -2.71 6.22
CA GLU A 285 -24.24 -2.80 7.64
C GLU A 285 -25.64 -3.42 7.79
N HIS A 286 -26.51 -3.24 6.79
CA HIS A 286 -27.90 -3.71 6.79
C HIS A 286 -28.13 -4.98 5.97
N ASP A 287 -27.08 -5.68 5.55
CA ASP A 287 -27.23 -6.96 4.84
C ASP A 287 -27.91 -8.01 5.73
N ASN A 288 -28.87 -8.75 5.17
CA ASN A 288 -29.49 -9.89 5.83
C ASN A 288 -28.47 -11.04 6.01
N PRO A 289 -28.33 -11.64 7.22
CA PRO A 289 -27.37 -12.71 7.48
C PRO A 289 -27.53 -13.93 6.55
N SER A 290 -28.76 -14.39 6.30
CA SER A 290 -28.99 -15.54 5.42
C SER A 290 -28.59 -15.25 3.98
N ALA A 291 -28.77 -14.01 3.51
CA ALA A 291 -28.31 -13.59 2.18
C ALA A 291 -26.78 -13.54 2.06
N ILE A 292 -26.05 -13.27 3.16
CA ILE A 292 -24.58 -13.31 3.19
C ILE A 292 -24.09 -14.76 3.10
N VAL A 293 -24.68 -15.65 3.93
CA VAL A 293 -24.33 -17.07 3.93
C VAL A 293 -24.60 -17.69 2.57
N THR A 294 -25.79 -17.51 2.00
CA THR A 294 -26.13 -18.04 0.68
C THR A 294 -25.23 -17.51 -0.42
N ARG A 295 -24.93 -16.20 -0.44
CA ARG A 295 -23.98 -15.63 -1.42
C ARG A 295 -22.58 -16.24 -1.28
N SER A 296 -22.11 -16.49 -0.05
CA SER A 296 -20.81 -17.13 0.17
C SER A 296 -20.77 -18.59 -0.29
N LEU A 297 -21.85 -19.35 -0.05
CA LEU A 297 -21.98 -20.73 -0.49
C LEU A 297 -21.99 -20.82 -2.02
N LEU A 298 -22.78 -19.97 -2.68
CA LEU A 298 -22.83 -19.90 -4.15
C LEU A 298 -21.47 -19.52 -4.74
N ALA A 299 -20.79 -18.51 -4.20
CA ALA A 299 -19.45 -18.13 -4.65
C ALA A 299 -18.45 -19.29 -4.50
N SER A 300 -18.51 -20.04 -3.39
CA SER A 300 -17.65 -21.21 -3.18
C SER A 300 -17.94 -22.37 -4.12
N MET A 301 -19.18 -22.48 -4.63
CA MET A 301 -19.54 -23.48 -5.64
C MET A 301 -19.06 -23.06 -7.03
N GLU A 302 -19.19 -21.78 -7.38
CA GLU A 302 -18.69 -21.23 -8.64
C GLU A 302 -17.17 -21.37 -8.76
N GLU A 303 -16.43 -21.12 -7.68
CA GLU A 303 -14.97 -21.30 -7.63
C GLU A 303 -14.54 -22.77 -7.83
N ARG A 304 -15.37 -23.74 -7.41
CA ARG A 304 -15.13 -25.17 -7.64
C ARG A 304 -15.50 -25.65 -9.05
N VAL A 305 -16.45 -24.95 -9.70
CA VAL A 305 -16.95 -25.31 -11.03
C VAL A 305 -16.14 -24.64 -12.13
N ALA A 306 -15.50 -23.49 -11.86
CA ALA A 306 -14.53 -22.90 -12.77
C ALA A 306 -13.37 -23.89 -13.00
N PRO A 307 -13.16 -24.41 -14.23
CA PRO A 307 -12.03 -25.30 -14.48
C PRO A 307 -10.76 -24.53 -14.18
N SER A 308 -9.82 -25.18 -13.47
CA SER A 308 -8.45 -24.74 -13.31
C SER A 308 -7.81 -24.66 -14.69
N GLY A 309 -8.06 -23.57 -15.41
CA GLY A 309 -7.42 -23.23 -16.66
C GLY A 309 -5.97 -22.94 -16.36
N LYS A 310 -5.16 -24.00 -16.27
CA LYS A 310 -3.73 -23.92 -16.54
C LYS A 310 -3.62 -23.23 -17.90
N LYS A 311 -3.30 -21.94 -17.90
CA LYS A 311 -2.65 -21.31 -19.05
C LYS A 311 -1.29 -21.97 -19.14
N GLU A 312 -1.27 -23.09 -19.84
CA GLU A 312 -0.06 -23.65 -20.41
C GLU A 312 0.44 -22.59 -21.40
N GLU A 313 1.47 -21.86 -20.99
CA GLU A 313 2.23 -20.97 -21.85
C GLU A 313 2.72 -21.78 -23.05
N LEU A 314 2.03 -21.64 -24.17
CA LEU A 314 2.58 -21.92 -25.48
C LEU A 314 3.75 -20.95 -25.71
N ARG A 315 4.94 -21.36 -25.27
CA ARG A 315 6.21 -20.86 -25.77
C ARG A 315 6.30 -21.20 -27.25
N ILE A 316 5.81 -20.29 -28.10
CA ILE A 316 6.18 -20.26 -29.50
C ILE A 316 7.57 -19.63 -29.54
N ASN A 317 8.59 -20.46 -29.79
CA ASN A 317 9.91 -19.99 -30.17
C ASN A 317 9.82 -19.38 -31.59
N PHE A 318 10.12 -18.09 -31.69
CA PHE A 318 10.73 -17.49 -32.88
C PHE A 318 11.79 -16.49 -32.42
#